data_AF-A0A6J7EXB1-F1
#
_entry.id   AF-A0A6J7EXB1-F1
#
_cell.length_a   1.000
_cell.length_b   1.000
_cell.length_c   1.000
_cell.angle_alpha   90.00
_cell.angle_beta   90.00
_cell.angle_gamma   90.00
#
_symmetry.space_group_name_H-M   'P 1'
#
loop_
_entity.id
_entity.type
_entity.pdbx_description
1 polymer ?
#
loop_
_entity_poly.entity_id
_entity_poly.type
_entity_poly.pdbx_seq_one_letter_code
_entity_poly.pdbx_strand_id
1 'polypeptide(L)'
;MAAKKRTARPWVPGELAVQRLVSATIELLGERRFSEVSTREIAARAGLYKQLITRHFGTIDGLFIEVVHELLGRGLAGFDGTQASLEASQVALEMRSRLIAWLVTSGVEPLSIVPREDQEMIRDLLRSRVPALADDVPERATRALSSIVALLNQAHAVFVPTIHNVTPQDVLDVQLLVAYLLQQLNDVSRLYGWDVEG
;
A
#
# COMPACT_ATOMS: atom_id res chain seq x y z
N MET A 1 21.13 22.97 -41.81
CA MET A 1 20.75 22.35 -40.52
C MET A 1 19.42 21.63 -40.72
N ALA A 2 19.38 20.30 -40.66
CA ALA A 2 18.14 19.53 -40.83
C ALA A 2 17.38 19.45 -39.48
N ALA A 3 16.11 19.84 -39.48
CA ALA A 3 15.24 19.76 -38.31
C ALA A 3 14.98 18.29 -37.96
N LYS A 4 15.36 17.87 -36.73
CA LYS A 4 15.13 16.52 -36.22
C LYS A 4 13.61 16.29 -36.10
N LYS A 5 13.06 15.45 -36.98
CA LYS A 5 11.64 15.03 -36.97
C LYS A 5 11.33 14.44 -35.59
N ARG A 6 10.54 15.13 -34.77
CA ARG A 6 10.01 14.59 -33.51
C ARG A 6 9.09 13.42 -33.89
N THR A 7 9.56 12.20 -33.71
CA THR A 7 8.71 11.01 -33.80
C THR A 7 7.60 11.17 -32.77
N ALA A 8 6.35 11.24 -33.25
CA ALA A 8 5.19 11.28 -32.37
C ALA A 8 5.20 9.99 -31.54
N ARG A 9 5.14 10.12 -30.20
CA ARG A 9 5.03 8.92 -29.37
C ARG A 9 3.68 8.27 -29.65
N PRO A 10 3.61 6.93 -29.61
CA PRO A 10 2.38 6.19 -29.90
C PRO A 10 1.24 6.67 -29.00
N TRP A 11 0.02 6.73 -29.55
CA TRP A 11 -1.18 6.86 -28.74
C TRP A 11 -1.30 5.64 -27.83
N VAL A 12 -1.54 5.87 -26.54
CA VAL A 12 -1.72 4.84 -25.52
C VAL A 12 -3.10 5.07 -24.89
N PRO A 13 -3.95 4.05 -24.75
CA PRO A 13 -5.20 4.15 -24.00
C PRO A 13 -4.98 4.72 -22.60
N GLY A 14 -5.95 5.49 -22.08
CA GLY A 14 -5.82 6.19 -20.79
C GLY A 14 -5.44 5.25 -19.63
N GLU A 15 -6.14 4.13 -19.51
CA GLU A 15 -5.90 3.11 -18.48
C GLU A 15 -4.46 2.56 -18.52
N LEU A 16 -4.00 2.19 -19.72
CA LEU A 16 -2.65 1.70 -19.92
C LEU A 16 -1.59 2.79 -19.65
N ALA A 17 -1.93 4.06 -19.89
CA ALA A 17 -1.06 5.18 -19.56
C ALA A 17 -0.94 5.37 -18.05
N VAL A 18 -2.04 5.25 -17.30
CA VAL A 18 -2.05 5.29 -15.83
C VAL A 18 -1.17 4.18 -15.26
N GLN A 19 -1.40 2.93 -15.66
CA GLN A 19 -0.63 1.76 -15.19
C GLN A 19 0.88 1.91 -15.43
N ARG A 20 1.27 2.43 -16.61
CA ARG A 20 2.69 2.67 -16.94
C ARG A 20 3.30 3.77 -16.10
N LEU A 21 2.57 4.86 -15.84
CA LEU A 21 3.06 5.97 -15.01
C LEU A 21 3.22 5.53 -13.55
N VAL A 22 2.24 4.80 -13.00
CA VAL A 22 2.31 4.24 -11.64
C VAL A 22 3.49 3.26 -11.52
N SER A 23 3.62 2.31 -12.45
CA SER A 23 4.71 1.32 -12.41
C SER A 23 6.10 1.96 -12.51
N ALA A 24 6.28 2.90 -13.45
CA ALA A 24 7.53 3.64 -13.59
C ALA A 24 7.85 4.49 -12.35
N THR A 25 6.83 4.99 -11.65
CA THR A 25 7.01 5.75 -10.41
C THR A 25 7.46 4.83 -9.28
N ILE A 26 6.84 3.65 -9.11
CA ILE A 26 7.26 2.66 -8.11
C ILE A 26 8.73 2.27 -8.30
N GLU A 27 9.15 1.98 -9.54
CA GLU A 27 10.55 1.67 -9.86
C GLU A 27 11.50 2.80 -9.43
N LEU A 28 11.19 4.04 -9.81
CA LEU A 28 12.03 5.20 -9.49
C LEU A 28 12.10 5.49 -7.98
N LEU A 29 11.00 5.31 -7.24
CA LEU A 29 10.96 5.47 -5.79
C LEU A 29 11.71 4.36 -5.05
N GLY A 30 11.87 3.18 -5.66
CA GLY A 30 12.76 2.12 -5.18
C GLY A 30 14.24 2.40 -5.43
N GLU A 31 14.57 3.20 -6.45
CA GLU A 31 15.95 3.54 -6.84
C GLU A 31 16.50 4.79 -6.13
N ARG A 32 15.63 5.74 -5.73
CA ARG A 32 16.03 7.10 -5.35
C ARG A 32 15.23 7.67 -4.19
N ARG A 33 15.70 8.78 -3.61
CA ARG A 33 14.92 9.52 -2.59
C ARG A 33 13.69 10.15 -3.24
N PHE A 34 12.56 10.20 -2.53
CA PHE A 34 11.29 10.68 -3.08
C PHE A 34 11.38 12.13 -3.59
N SER A 35 12.13 12.99 -2.88
CA SER A 35 12.38 14.39 -3.27
C SER A 35 13.22 14.55 -4.55
N GLU A 36 13.91 13.51 -4.99
CA GLU A 36 14.77 13.53 -6.19
C GLU A 36 14.03 13.06 -7.45
N VAL A 37 12.82 12.51 -7.32
CA VAL A 37 12.05 11.97 -8.45
C VAL A 37 11.21 13.08 -9.08
N SER A 38 11.44 13.34 -10.37
CA SER A 38 10.69 14.36 -11.11
C SER A 38 9.65 13.78 -12.07
N THR A 39 8.58 14.53 -12.32
CA THR A 39 7.57 14.23 -13.36
C THR A 39 8.16 14.01 -14.77
N ARG A 40 9.31 14.63 -15.08
CA ARG A 40 10.00 14.44 -16.36
C ARG A 40 10.64 13.07 -16.44
N GLU A 41 11.28 12.62 -15.37
CA GLU A 41 11.92 11.31 -15.29
C GLU A 41 10.89 10.18 -15.30
N ILE A 42 9.81 10.32 -14.53
CA ILE A 42 8.68 9.37 -14.52
C ILE A 42 8.14 9.19 -15.94
N ALA A 43 7.80 10.30 -16.60
CA ALA A 43 7.25 10.26 -17.95
C ALA A 43 8.25 9.67 -18.96
N ALA A 44 9.54 9.94 -18.81
CA ALA A 44 10.58 9.34 -19.65
C ALA A 44 10.68 7.82 -19.43
N ARG A 45 10.68 7.36 -18.17
CA ARG A 45 10.72 5.93 -17.80
C ARG A 45 9.49 5.18 -18.30
N ALA A 46 8.31 5.78 -18.17
CA ALA A 46 7.05 5.22 -18.68
C ALA A 46 6.92 5.26 -20.22
N GLY A 47 7.81 5.97 -20.92
CA GLY A 47 7.72 6.20 -22.36
C GLY A 47 6.56 7.12 -22.78
N LEU A 48 6.09 7.99 -21.89
CA LEU A 48 4.86 8.78 -22.01
C LEU A 48 5.10 10.29 -21.91
N TYR A 49 4.14 11.08 -22.39
CA TYR A 49 4.23 12.55 -22.31
C TYR A 49 3.99 13.05 -20.88
N LYS A 50 4.81 14.01 -20.40
CA LYS A 50 4.66 14.60 -19.06
C LYS A 50 3.25 15.15 -18.80
N GLN A 51 2.59 15.69 -19.84
CA GLN A 51 1.23 16.24 -19.73
C GLN A 51 0.20 15.20 -19.29
N LEU A 52 0.47 13.90 -19.50
CA LEU A 52 -0.43 12.84 -19.04
C LEU A 52 -0.46 12.75 -17.52
N ILE A 53 0.62 13.13 -16.81
CA ILE A 53 0.61 13.16 -15.35
C ILE A 53 -0.41 14.20 -14.87
N THR A 54 -0.32 15.42 -15.38
CA THR A 54 -1.28 16.49 -15.05
C THR A 54 -2.71 16.12 -15.47
N ARG A 55 -2.88 15.46 -16.61
CA ARG A 55 -4.21 15.06 -17.11
C ARG A 55 -4.88 14.00 -16.24
N HIS A 56 -4.13 12.99 -15.78
CA HIS A 56 -4.70 11.85 -15.08
C HIS A 56 -4.68 12.00 -13.56
N PHE A 57 -3.68 12.72 -13.02
CA PHE A 57 -3.46 12.81 -11.57
C PHE A 57 -3.47 14.23 -11.03
N GLY A 58 -3.52 15.25 -11.91
CA GLY A 58 -3.44 16.67 -11.53
C GLY A 58 -2.01 17.09 -11.16
N THR A 59 -1.42 16.46 -10.14
CA THR A 59 -0.11 16.78 -9.58
C THR A 59 0.80 15.55 -9.48
N ILE A 60 2.06 15.75 -9.09
CA ILE A 60 2.94 14.62 -8.74
C ILE A 60 2.46 13.93 -7.46
N ASP A 61 1.94 14.69 -6.49
CA ASP A 61 1.39 14.14 -5.25
C ASP A 61 0.17 13.27 -5.54
N GLY A 62 -0.70 13.68 -6.47
CA GLY A 62 -1.82 12.85 -6.94
C GLY A 62 -1.35 11.52 -7.53
N LEU A 63 -0.25 11.52 -8.29
CA LEU A 63 0.35 10.28 -8.79
C LEU A 63 0.97 9.44 -7.66
N PHE A 64 1.56 10.07 -6.65
CA PHE A 64 2.11 9.36 -5.50
C PHE A 64 1.01 8.74 -4.62
N ILE A 65 -0.17 9.38 -4.52
CA ILE A 65 -1.35 8.80 -3.86
C ILE A 65 -1.80 7.53 -4.60
N GLU A 66 -1.90 7.56 -5.93
CA GLU A 66 -2.22 6.35 -6.71
C GLU A 66 -1.17 5.23 -6.52
N VAL A 67 0.11 5.60 -6.36
CA VAL A 67 1.18 4.65 -6.02
C VAL A 67 0.97 4.05 -4.62
N VAL A 68 0.49 4.83 -3.63
CA VAL A 68 0.14 4.32 -2.29
C VAL A 68 -0.95 3.24 -2.37
N HIS A 69 -1.95 3.42 -3.24
CA HIS A 69 -3.03 2.44 -3.43
C HIS A 69 -2.54 1.20 -4.18
N GLU A 70 -1.75 1.38 -5.24
CA GLU A 70 -1.15 0.26 -5.98
C GLU A 70 -0.24 -0.60 -5.08
N LEU A 71 0.59 0.01 -4.24
CA LEU A 71 1.47 -0.72 -3.32
C LEU A 71 0.68 -1.51 -2.26
N LEU A 72 -0.47 -0.99 -1.82
CA LEU A 72 -1.39 -1.74 -0.97
C LEU A 72 -1.93 -2.97 -1.70
N GLY A 73 -2.42 -2.79 -2.93
CA GLY A 73 -2.90 -3.86 -3.78
C GLY A 73 -1.85 -4.95 -4.00
N ARG A 74 -0.60 -4.56 -4.30
CA ARG A 74 0.53 -5.51 -4.45
C ARG A 74 0.85 -6.25 -3.17
N GLY A 75 0.90 -5.54 -2.04
CA GLY A 75 1.16 -6.15 -0.74
C GLY A 75 0.09 -7.17 -0.36
N LEU A 76 -1.16 -6.90 -0.70
CA LEU A 76 -2.28 -7.78 -0.39
C LEU A 76 -2.46 -8.94 -1.39
N ALA A 77 -2.21 -8.71 -2.68
CA ALA A 77 -2.50 -9.70 -3.73
C ALA A 77 -1.70 -11.00 -3.58
N GLY A 78 -0.49 -10.92 -3.04
CA GLY A 78 0.40 -12.06 -2.80
C GLY A 78 0.22 -12.74 -1.44
N PHE A 79 -0.59 -12.18 -0.54
CA PHE A 79 -0.73 -12.70 0.83
C PHE A 79 -1.67 -13.91 0.88
N ASP A 80 -1.14 -15.05 1.37
CA ASP A 80 -1.86 -16.32 1.55
C ASP A 80 -1.82 -16.83 3.01
N GLY A 81 -1.30 -16.02 3.94
CA GLY A 81 -1.16 -16.37 5.35
C GLY A 81 0.10 -17.16 5.71
N THR A 82 0.95 -17.51 4.74
CA THR A 82 2.27 -18.11 5.01
C THR A 82 3.31 -17.05 5.42
N GLN A 83 4.37 -17.49 6.10
CA GLN A 83 5.49 -16.61 6.45
C GLN A 83 6.18 -16.02 5.20
N ALA A 84 6.37 -16.83 4.16
CA ALA A 84 7.02 -16.38 2.92
C ALA A 84 6.18 -15.31 2.19
N SER A 85 4.85 -15.46 2.14
CA SER A 85 4.00 -14.43 1.55
C SER A 85 3.97 -13.16 2.40
N LEU A 86 3.98 -13.29 3.73
CA LEU A 86 4.08 -12.16 4.66
C LEU A 86 5.36 -11.33 4.40
N GLU A 87 6.53 -11.99 4.32
CA GLU A 87 7.80 -11.33 4.03
C GLU A 87 7.78 -10.62 2.66
N ALA A 88 7.19 -11.23 1.63
CA ALA A 88 7.05 -10.60 0.32
C ALA A 88 6.11 -9.39 0.35
N SER A 89 5.00 -9.48 1.08
CA SER A 89 4.04 -8.39 1.27
C SER A 89 4.66 -7.18 1.97
N GLN A 90 5.56 -7.40 2.94
CA GLN A 90 6.21 -6.32 3.70
C GLN A 90 6.96 -5.34 2.81
N VAL A 91 7.63 -5.79 1.75
CA VAL A 91 8.43 -4.91 0.87
C VAL A 91 7.56 -3.81 0.25
N ALA A 92 6.38 -4.17 -0.26
CA ALA A 92 5.45 -3.21 -0.85
C ALA A 92 4.84 -2.29 0.22
N LEU A 93 4.47 -2.86 1.37
CA LEU A 93 3.86 -2.12 2.48
C LEU A 93 4.84 -1.16 3.16
N GLU A 94 6.14 -1.49 3.22
CA GLU A 94 7.18 -0.61 3.74
C GLU A 94 7.33 0.64 2.86
N MET A 95 7.48 0.45 1.54
CA MET A 95 7.54 1.57 0.60
C MET A 95 6.27 2.43 0.66
N ARG A 96 5.11 1.79 0.76
CA ARG A 96 3.82 2.48 0.92
C ARG A 96 3.80 3.37 2.16
N SER A 97 4.12 2.82 3.32
CA SER A 97 4.09 3.55 4.59
C SER A 97 5.10 4.71 4.62
N ARG A 98 6.29 4.52 4.03
CA ARG A 98 7.27 5.60 3.86
C ARG A 98 6.74 6.71 2.94
N LEU A 99 6.07 6.35 1.85
CA LEU A 99 5.50 7.32 0.92
C LEU A 99 4.34 8.10 1.56
N ILE A 100 3.48 7.45 2.33
CA ILE A 100 2.44 8.11 3.14
C ILE A 100 3.08 9.14 4.09
N ALA A 101 4.10 8.73 4.85
CA ALA A 101 4.78 9.64 5.79
C ALA A 101 5.38 10.85 5.07
N TRP A 102 5.97 10.63 3.89
CA TRP A 102 6.50 11.72 3.06
C TRP A 102 5.41 12.66 2.55
N LEU A 103 4.28 12.13 2.06
CA LEU A 103 3.15 12.95 1.59
C LEU A 103 2.58 13.81 2.72
N VAL A 104 2.36 13.22 3.90
CA VAL A 104 1.87 13.94 5.09
C VAL A 104 2.84 15.05 5.50
N THR A 105 4.14 14.75 5.57
CA THR A 105 5.17 15.75 5.92
C THR A 105 5.37 16.82 4.84
N SER A 106 4.97 16.54 3.60
CA SER A 106 4.96 17.49 2.48
C SER A 106 3.69 18.35 2.44
N GLY A 107 2.76 18.16 3.38
CA GLY A 107 1.54 18.96 3.53
C GLY A 107 0.31 18.41 2.81
N VAL A 108 0.36 17.18 2.30
CA VAL A 108 -0.82 16.50 1.75
C VAL A 108 -1.77 16.11 2.89
N GLU A 109 -3.06 16.41 2.73
CA GLU A 109 -4.09 16.13 3.73
C GLU A 109 -4.24 14.61 3.93
N PRO A 110 -4.11 14.06 5.15
CA PRO A 110 -4.03 12.62 5.36
C PRO A 110 -5.22 11.81 4.84
N LEU A 111 -6.45 12.32 4.95
CA LEU A 111 -7.64 11.60 4.50
C LEU A 111 -7.75 11.53 2.96
N SER A 112 -7.08 12.41 2.23
CA SER A 112 -6.96 12.36 0.78
C SER A 112 -5.99 11.27 0.29
N ILE A 113 -5.09 10.78 1.16
CA ILE A 113 -4.10 9.75 0.81
C ILE A 113 -4.68 8.35 0.96
N VAL A 114 -5.42 8.10 2.05
CA VAL A 114 -6.02 6.79 2.35
C VAL A 114 -7.54 6.97 2.50
N PRO A 115 -8.30 6.84 1.40
CA PRO A 115 -9.75 6.95 1.43
C PRO A 115 -10.38 5.87 2.31
N ARG A 116 -11.63 6.05 2.71
CA ARG A 116 -12.37 5.05 3.50
C ARG A 116 -12.60 3.77 2.68
N GLU A 117 -12.73 3.91 1.39
CA GLU A 117 -12.92 2.86 0.39
C GLU A 117 -11.77 1.85 0.41
N ASP A 118 -10.53 2.30 0.68
CA ASP A 118 -9.38 1.40 0.88
C ASP A 118 -9.60 0.46 2.07
N GLN A 119 -10.23 0.94 3.15
CA GLN A 119 -10.45 0.13 4.36
C GLN A 119 -11.48 -0.98 4.12
N GLU A 120 -12.48 -0.72 3.29
CA GLU A 120 -13.48 -1.71 2.88
C GLU A 120 -12.86 -2.72 1.91
N MET A 121 -12.09 -2.24 0.93
CA MET A 121 -11.33 -3.09 0.00
C MET A 121 -10.34 -4.00 0.74
N ILE A 122 -9.56 -3.49 1.70
CA ILE A 122 -8.64 -4.29 2.52
C ILE A 122 -9.43 -5.39 3.24
N ARG A 123 -10.57 -5.04 3.85
CA ARG A 123 -11.41 -5.98 4.59
C ARG A 123 -11.91 -7.11 3.70
N ASP A 124 -12.45 -6.77 2.53
CA ASP A 124 -13.01 -7.75 1.60
C ASP A 124 -11.90 -8.64 1.01
N LEU A 125 -10.75 -8.06 0.72
CA LEU A 125 -9.60 -8.81 0.23
C LEU A 125 -9.08 -9.79 1.31
N LEU A 126 -8.89 -9.32 2.55
CA LEU A 126 -8.50 -10.18 3.67
C LEU A 126 -9.52 -11.32 3.89
N ARG A 127 -10.83 -11.03 3.84
CA ARG A 127 -11.88 -12.05 3.93
C ARG A 127 -11.76 -13.10 2.82
N SER A 128 -11.46 -12.66 1.60
CA SER A 128 -11.34 -13.56 0.44
C SER A 128 -10.08 -14.43 0.45
N ARG A 129 -9.01 -13.98 1.13
CA ARG A 129 -7.68 -14.62 1.07
C ARG A 129 -7.29 -15.36 2.34
N VAL A 130 -7.88 -15.01 3.47
CA VAL A 130 -7.60 -15.64 4.76
C VAL A 130 -8.83 -16.48 5.13
N PRO A 131 -8.79 -17.82 4.97
CA PRO A 131 -9.93 -18.68 5.25
C PRO A 131 -10.49 -18.51 6.68
N ALA A 132 -9.64 -18.17 7.64
CA ALA A 132 -10.04 -17.88 9.02
C ALA A 132 -10.98 -16.66 9.16
N LEU A 133 -11.06 -15.80 8.14
CA LEU A 133 -11.93 -14.63 8.09
C LEU A 133 -13.21 -14.85 7.27
N ALA A 134 -13.38 -16.02 6.64
CA ALA A 134 -14.33 -16.20 5.55
C ALA A 134 -15.80 -16.07 5.99
N ASP A 135 -16.27 -16.76 7.04
CA ASP A 135 -17.73 -16.83 7.28
C ASP A 135 -18.23 -16.79 8.74
N ASP A 136 -17.41 -17.11 9.77
CA ASP A 136 -17.91 -17.26 11.16
C ASP A 136 -17.42 -16.18 12.16
N VAL A 137 -16.63 -15.20 11.71
CA VAL A 137 -16.02 -14.21 12.61
C VAL A 137 -16.93 -12.98 12.76
N PRO A 138 -17.28 -12.58 14.00
CA PRO A 138 -18.06 -11.36 14.24
C PRO A 138 -17.41 -10.11 13.65
N GLU A 139 -18.22 -9.22 13.04
CA GLU A 139 -17.72 -8.02 12.35
C GLU A 139 -16.85 -7.14 13.25
N ARG A 140 -17.19 -7.05 14.54
CA ARG A 140 -16.43 -6.31 15.54
C ARG A 140 -15.00 -6.84 15.67
N ALA A 141 -14.82 -8.16 15.68
CA ALA A 141 -13.52 -8.81 15.81
C ALA A 141 -12.68 -8.61 14.55
N THR A 142 -13.30 -8.79 13.36
CA THR A 142 -12.66 -8.49 12.07
C THR A 142 -12.18 -7.04 12.02
N ARG A 143 -13.04 -6.08 12.43
CA ARG A 143 -12.69 -4.65 12.43
C ARG A 143 -11.52 -4.34 13.35
N ALA A 144 -11.55 -4.85 14.59
CA ALA A 144 -10.47 -4.65 15.55
C ALA A 144 -9.12 -5.16 15.02
N LEU A 145 -9.12 -6.35 14.41
CA LEU A 145 -7.91 -6.93 13.86
C LEU A 145 -7.42 -6.19 12.61
N SER A 146 -8.31 -5.80 11.70
CA SER A 146 -7.94 -4.95 10.55
C SER A 146 -7.31 -3.63 11.02
N SER A 147 -7.80 -3.05 12.12
CA SER A 147 -7.18 -1.86 12.72
C SER A 147 -5.79 -2.16 13.28
N ILE A 148 -5.58 -3.28 13.99
CA ILE A 148 -4.25 -3.69 14.47
C ILE A 148 -3.27 -3.85 13.31
N VAL A 149 -3.67 -4.59 12.26
CA VAL A 149 -2.84 -4.81 11.06
C VAL A 149 -2.50 -3.49 10.38
N ALA A 150 -3.47 -2.59 10.22
CA ALA A 150 -3.25 -1.28 9.59
C ALA A 150 -2.29 -0.41 10.42
N LEU A 151 -2.46 -0.38 11.74
CA LEU A 151 -1.58 0.38 12.64
C LEU A 151 -0.16 -0.18 12.64
N LEU A 152 0.01 -1.50 12.70
CA LEU A 152 1.32 -2.14 12.68
C LEU A 152 2.07 -1.87 11.38
N ASN A 153 1.41 -1.99 10.23
CA ASN A 153 2.03 -1.72 8.93
C ASN A 153 2.41 -0.23 8.76
N GLN A 154 1.61 0.69 9.29
CA GLN A 154 1.95 2.12 9.29
C GLN A 154 3.08 2.44 10.27
N ALA A 155 3.06 1.83 11.46
CA ALA A 155 4.07 2.07 12.49
C ALA A 155 5.44 1.50 12.10
N HIS A 156 5.45 0.32 11.46
CA HIS A 156 6.67 -0.39 11.10
C HIS A 156 7.61 0.47 10.26
N ALA A 157 7.14 1.02 9.14
CA ALA A 157 8.05 1.67 8.21
C ALA A 157 8.53 3.07 8.67
N VAL A 158 7.83 3.68 9.63
CA VAL A 158 8.08 5.08 10.05
C VAL A 158 8.78 5.14 11.40
N PHE A 159 8.38 4.30 12.35
CA PHE A 159 8.80 4.41 13.75
C PHE A 159 9.71 3.27 14.20
N VAL A 160 9.70 2.09 13.57
CA VAL A 160 10.60 1.01 14.03
C VAL A 160 12.08 1.39 14.01
N PRO A 161 12.60 2.13 13.01
CA PRO A 161 13.98 2.62 13.06
C PRO A 161 14.29 3.55 14.24
N THR A 162 13.27 4.12 14.90
CA THR A 162 13.41 5.01 16.06
C THR A 162 13.27 4.28 17.40
N ILE A 163 12.82 3.01 17.40
CA ILE A 163 12.70 2.21 18.61
C ILE A 163 14.02 1.47 18.84
N HIS A 164 14.72 1.83 19.91
CA HIS A 164 15.94 1.12 20.31
C HIS A 164 15.64 -0.34 20.67
N ASN A 165 16.53 -1.25 20.25
CA ASN A 165 16.49 -2.69 20.51
C ASN A 165 15.38 -3.49 19.80
N VAL A 166 14.70 -2.92 18.80
CA VAL A 166 13.84 -3.71 17.91
C VAL A 166 14.68 -4.21 16.74
N THR A 167 14.78 -5.53 16.60
CA THR A 167 15.45 -6.21 15.50
C THR A 167 14.47 -6.54 14.38
N PRO A 168 14.96 -6.83 13.15
CA PRO A 168 14.10 -7.36 12.10
C PRO A 168 13.36 -8.64 12.50
N GLN A 169 13.95 -9.45 13.38
CA GLN A 169 13.30 -10.66 13.91
C GLN A 169 12.12 -10.30 14.82
N ASP A 170 12.27 -9.30 15.71
CA ASP A 170 11.17 -8.88 16.58
C ASP A 170 9.95 -8.39 15.77
N VAL A 171 10.20 -7.71 14.64
CA VAL A 171 9.13 -7.30 13.71
C VAL A 171 8.42 -8.52 13.14
N LEU A 172 9.17 -9.51 12.65
CA LEU A 172 8.62 -10.72 12.10
C LEU A 172 7.80 -11.48 13.15
N ASP A 173 8.31 -11.59 14.37
CA ASP A 173 7.63 -12.24 15.50
C ASP A 173 6.31 -11.54 15.84
N VAL A 174 6.28 -10.20 15.87
CA VAL A 174 5.04 -9.43 16.06
C VAL A 174 4.02 -9.72 14.95
N GLN A 175 4.47 -9.82 13.70
CA GLN A 175 3.55 -10.11 12.60
C GLN A 175 3.06 -11.56 12.62
N LEU A 176 3.90 -12.52 13.03
CA LEU A 176 3.49 -13.91 13.27
C LEU A 176 2.48 -14.01 14.41
N LEU A 177 2.63 -13.22 15.48
CA LEU A 177 1.63 -13.13 16.54
C LEU A 177 0.29 -12.59 16.03
N VAL A 178 0.30 -11.60 15.14
CA VAL A 178 -0.92 -11.09 14.51
C VAL A 178 -1.54 -12.12 13.57
N ALA A 179 -0.72 -12.85 12.81
CA ALA A 179 -1.17 -13.96 11.97
C ALA A 179 -1.76 -15.12 12.80
N TYR A 180 -1.25 -15.34 14.00
CA TYR A 180 -1.83 -16.28 14.95
C TYR A 180 -3.16 -15.76 15.52
N LEU A 181 -3.25 -14.49 15.90
CA LEU A 181 -4.50 -13.87 16.34
C LEU A 181 -5.60 -13.94 15.29
N LEU A 182 -5.26 -13.82 13.99
CA LEU A 182 -6.17 -14.06 12.87
C LEU A 182 -6.84 -15.45 12.97
N GLN A 183 -6.08 -16.48 13.31
CA GLN A 183 -6.57 -17.86 13.43
C GLN A 183 -7.41 -18.09 14.69
N GLN A 184 -7.27 -17.24 15.71
CA GLN A 184 -7.94 -17.37 17.01
C GLN A 184 -9.13 -16.41 17.17
N LEU A 185 -9.53 -15.69 16.13
CA LEU A 185 -10.54 -14.63 16.21
C LEU A 185 -11.88 -15.07 16.78
N ASN A 186 -12.33 -16.28 16.48
CA ASN A 186 -13.58 -16.81 17.04
C ASN A 186 -13.48 -17.03 18.54
N ASP A 187 -12.36 -17.55 19.02
CA ASP A 187 -12.15 -17.78 20.45
C ASP A 187 -11.97 -16.45 21.20
N VAL A 188 -11.27 -15.48 20.60
CA VAL A 188 -11.20 -14.10 21.11
C VAL A 188 -12.60 -13.49 21.20
N SER A 189 -13.43 -13.68 20.17
CA SER A 189 -14.79 -13.15 20.14
C SER A 189 -15.65 -13.73 21.26
N ARG A 190 -15.62 -15.05 21.46
CA ARG A 190 -16.34 -15.71 22.56
C ARG A 190 -15.84 -15.26 23.94
N LEU A 191 -14.53 -15.13 24.10
CA LEU A 191 -13.92 -14.72 25.38
C LEU A 191 -14.41 -13.34 25.83
N TYR A 192 -14.57 -12.40 24.89
CA TYR A 192 -15.01 -11.04 25.17
C TYR A 192 -16.51 -10.79 24.91
N GLY A 193 -17.28 -11.84 24.58
CA GLY A 193 -18.71 -11.74 24.31
C GLY A 193 -19.06 -10.87 23.09
N TRP A 194 -18.22 -10.88 22.05
CA TRP A 194 -18.45 -10.11 20.81
C TRP A 194 -19.30 -10.86 19.79
N ASP A 195 -19.60 -12.13 20.06
CA ASP A 195 -20.48 -13.04 19.34
C ASP A 195 -21.97 -12.81 19.64
N VAL A 196 -22.28 -12.07 20.71
CA VAL A 196 -23.65 -11.68 21.06
C VAL A 196 -23.87 -10.24 20.56
N GLU A 197 -24.67 -10.08 19.50
CA GLU A 197 -25.04 -8.76 18.99
C GLU A 197 -25.68 -7.92 20.10
N GLY A 198 -25.25 -6.66 20.20
CA GLY A 198 -25.94 -5.59 20.92
C GLY A 198 -26.57 -4.63 19.93
#